data_AF-A0A5B8KCB2-F1
#
_entry.id   AF-A0A5B8KCB2-F1
#
_cell.length_a   1.000
_cell.length_b   1.000
_cell.length_c   1.000
_cell.angle_alpha   90.00
_cell.angle_beta   90.00
_cell.angle_gamma   90.00
#
_symmetry.space_group_name_H-M   'P 1'
#
loop_
_entity.id
_entity.type
_entity.pdbx_description
1 polymer ?
#
loop_
_entity_poly.entity_id
_entity_poly.type
_entity_poly.pdbx_seq_one_letter_code
_entity_poly.pdbx_strand_id
1 'polypeptide(L)'
;MLNYLFTESKWKNLFVFKGGTSLSKCYGIIKRFSEDIDLILDWRAIGYEKYEPWSERTSTQQDKFNKNANLKTQDFLIKKFIPNVVNDLKILIKNPFEIFIDPLDNQTVIFKYPKIFDNNYIRKEIRLEIGPLAAWTPSEDILIKPDLYKDFPKIFSGDGIIVKSVSPQRTFWEKITILHQEANRPNNVFIPKRQARHYYDVYSFMNSKYIKDALIDIKLLYKVVQFKQKFYYTKWAKYEEATIDKIKIVPEEYRINEIKEDYEHMKQMIYGDIPPFELIIENLKNLEEQIHKLNKK
;
A
#
# COMPACT_ATOMS: atom_id res chain seq x y z
N MET A 1 -6.89 10.86 12.20
CA MET A 1 -6.10 9.63 12.38
C MET A 1 -4.64 9.81 11.97
N LEU A 2 -4.31 10.08 10.69
CA LEU A 2 -2.90 10.30 10.27
C LEU A 2 -2.15 11.35 11.12
N ASN A 3 -2.79 12.49 11.44
CA ASN A 3 -2.21 13.51 12.34
C ASN A 3 -1.76 12.88 13.66
N TYR A 4 -2.70 12.30 14.41
CA TYR A 4 -2.40 11.61 15.68
C TYR A 4 -1.28 10.56 15.53
N LEU A 5 -1.33 9.69 14.51
CA LEU A 5 -0.35 8.62 14.33
C LEU A 5 1.08 9.12 14.14
N PHE A 6 1.27 10.25 13.46
CA PHE A 6 2.59 10.77 13.10
C PHE A 6 3.05 11.96 13.95
N THR A 7 2.18 12.58 14.76
CA THR A 7 2.57 13.72 15.65
C THR A 7 2.51 13.37 17.13
N GLU A 8 1.40 12.77 17.58
CA GLU A 8 1.09 12.57 19.01
C GLU A 8 1.40 11.16 19.50
N SER A 9 1.21 10.15 18.65
CA SER A 9 1.37 8.76 19.04
C SER A 9 2.78 8.48 19.53
N LYS A 10 2.91 7.77 20.66
CA LYS A 10 4.22 7.32 21.16
C LYS A 10 4.96 6.39 20.20
N TRP A 11 4.28 5.84 19.19
CA TRP A 11 4.85 5.00 18.15
C TRP A 11 5.06 5.72 16.81
N LYS A 12 4.95 7.05 16.75
CA LYS A 12 5.09 7.83 15.50
C LYS A 12 6.35 7.52 14.68
N ASN A 13 7.46 7.20 15.37
CA ASN A 13 8.74 6.85 14.74
C ASN A 13 8.87 5.37 14.36
N LEU A 14 7.86 4.55 14.67
CA LEU A 14 7.80 3.12 14.37
C LEU A 14 6.84 2.81 13.20
N PHE A 15 6.32 3.84 12.53
CA PHE A 15 5.43 3.69 11.39
C PHE A 15 6.02 4.32 10.13
N VAL A 16 5.81 3.64 8.99
CA VAL A 16 6.01 4.21 7.66
C VAL A 16 4.72 4.06 6.86
N PHE A 17 4.22 5.16 6.32
CA PHE A 17 3.01 5.19 5.51
C PHE A 17 3.27 4.66 4.09
N LYS A 18 2.43 3.76 3.60
CA LYS A 18 2.56 3.17 2.26
C LYS A 18 1.21 3.02 1.57
N GLY A 19 1.22 2.33 0.43
CA GLY A 19 0.01 1.89 -0.27
C GLY A 19 -0.68 3.01 -1.04
N GLY A 20 -1.92 2.74 -1.47
CA GLY A 20 -2.67 3.65 -2.35
C GLY A 20 -2.94 5.01 -1.69
N THR A 21 -3.23 5.02 -0.40
CA THR A 21 -3.52 6.27 0.31
C THR A 21 -2.29 7.16 0.41
N SER A 22 -1.09 6.59 0.56
CA SER A 22 0.15 7.36 0.48
C SER A 22 0.39 7.95 -0.91
N LEU A 23 0.13 7.19 -1.99
CA LEU A 23 0.24 7.68 -3.37
C LEU A 23 -0.69 8.87 -3.64
N SER A 24 -1.89 8.85 -3.06
CA SER A 24 -2.84 9.96 -3.19
C SER A 24 -2.44 11.15 -2.31
N LYS A 25 -2.22 10.93 -1.00
CA LYS A 25 -2.06 12.01 -0.02
C LYS A 25 -0.68 12.65 0.00
N CYS A 26 0.39 11.86 -0.21
CA CYS A 26 1.76 12.35 -0.15
C CYS A 26 2.24 12.86 -1.51
N TYR A 27 1.86 12.18 -2.59
CA TYR A 27 2.47 12.39 -3.90
C TYR A 27 1.50 12.84 -4.99
N GLY A 28 0.19 12.81 -4.73
CA GLY A 28 -0.83 13.19 -5.71
C GLY A 28 -0.79 12.34 -6.99
N ILE A 29 -0.26 11.12 -6.92
CA ILE A 29 -0.07 10.23 -8.09
C ILE A 29 -1.40 9.67 -8.55
N ILE A 30 -2.21 9.15 -7.62
CA ILE A 30 -3.49 8.51 -7.94
C ILE A 30 -4.68 9.45 -7.65
N LYS A 31 -5.69 9.41 -8.51
CA LYS A 31 -6.94 10.19 -8.38
C LYS A 31 -8.15 9.28 -8.11
N ARG A 32 -7.98 8.31 -7.23
CA ARG A 32 -9.07 7.46 -6.76
C ARG A 32 -9.13 7.45 -5.25
N PHE A 33 -10.32 7.23 -4.71
CA PHE A 33 -10.51 7.01 -3.28
C PHE A 33 -9.72 5.77 -2.83
N SER A 34 -9.16 5.84 -1.63
CA SER A 34 -8.42 4.75 -1.00
C SER A 34 -8.88 4.69 0.45
N GLU A 35 -9.58 3.61 0.79
CA GLU A 35 -10.31 3.46 2.04
C GLU A 35 -9.38 3.14 3.23
N ASP A 36 -8.26 2.48 2.94
CA ASP A 36 -7.37 1.89 3.94
C ASP A 36 -6.11 2.75 4.15
N ILE A 37 -5.63 2.85 5.39
CA ILE A 37 -4.33 3.45 5.72
C ILE A 37 -3.35 2.31 5.97
N ASP A 38 -2.51 2.03 4.98
CA ASP A 38 -1.46 1.01 5.07
C ASP A 38 -0.23 1.54 5.82
N LEU A 39 0.15 0.88 6.91
CA LEU A 39 1.29 1.24 7.74
C LEU A 39 2.26 0.06 7.87
N ILE A 40 3.52 0.35 7.59
CA ILE A 40 4.60 -0.55 7.96
C ILE A 40 4.94 -0.31 9.42
N LEU A 41 4.85 -1.36 10.23
CA LEU A 41 5.33 -1.34 11.62
C LEU A 41 6.80 -1.76 11.67
N ASP A 42 7.57 -1.09 12.53
CA ASP A 42 8.94 -1.50 12.79
C ASP A 42 8.91 -2.83 13.54
N TRP A 43 9.56 -3.87 13.01
CA TRP A 43 9.61 -5.17 13.68
C TRP A 43 10.28 -5.11 15.06
N ARG A 44 11.06 -4.07 15.37
CA ARG A 44 11.58 -3.81 16.72
C ARG A 44 10.48 -3.54 17.73
N ALA A 45 9.34 -2.99 17.29
CA ALA A 45 8.16 -2.78 18.14
C ALA A 45 7.58 -4.10 18.68
N ILE A 46 7.83 -5.21 17.98
CA ILE A 46 7.37 -6.56 18.31
C ILE A 46 8.52 -7.46 18.80
N GLY A 47 9.66 -6.85 19.18
CA GLY A 47 10.78 -7.53 19.83
C GLY A 47 11.64 -8.37 18.90
N TYR A 48 11.83 -7.93 17.66
CA TYR A 48 12.87 -8.46 16.77
C TYR A 48 14.03 -7.49 16.64
N GLU A 49 15.23 -8.02 16.38
CA GLU A 49 16.41 -7.19 16.12
C GLU A 49 16.37 -6.54 14.73
N LYS A 50 17.14 -5.47 14.55
CA LYS A 50 17.16 -4.67 13.31
C LYS A 50 17.37 -5.52 12.04
N TYR A 51 18.24 -6.53 12.09
CA TYR A 51 18.58 -7.34 10.92
C TYR A 51 18.06 -8.78 10.99
N GLU A 52 17.42 -9.18 12.10
CA GLU A 52 16.92 -10.55 12.30
C GLU A 52 15.93 -11.03 11.23
N PRO A 53 14.99 -10.20 10.72
CA PRO A 53 14.11 -10.64 9.64
C PRO A 53 14.85 -11.00 8.35
N TRP A 54 16.06 -10.48 8.17
CA TRP A 54 16.91 -10.74 7.01
C TRP A 54 17.79 -11.98 7.15
N SER A 55 17.89 -12.58 8.34
CA SER A 55 18.69 -13.79 8.54
C SER A 55 18.33 -14.90 7.55
N GLU A 56 19.34 -15.63 7.09
CA GLU A 56 19.18 -16.78 6.21
C GLU A 56 18.34 -17.86 6.88
N ARG A 57 17.33 -18.36 6.16
CA ARG A 57 16.35 -19.34 6.63
C ARG A 57 15.93 -20.23 5.46
N THR A 58 15.63 -21.49 5.73
CA THR A 58 14.92 -22.32 4.75
C THR A 58 13.51 -21.77 4.51
N SER A 59 12.88 -22.10 3.39
CA SER A 59 11.52 -21.61 3.06
C SER A 59 10.51 -21.91 4.17
N THR A 60 10.57 -23.09 4.80
CA THR A 60 9.69 -23.47 5.91
C THR A 60 9.96 -22.65 7.18
N GLN A 61 11.23 -22.38 7.50
CA GLN A 61 11.60 -21.55 8.63
C GLN A 61 11.21 -20.08 8.40
N GLN A 62 11.33 -19.59 7.17
CA GLN A 62 10.93 -18.25 6.77
C GLN A 62 9.40 -18.08 6.86
N ASP A 63 8.62 -19.06 6.40
CA ASP A 63 7.16 -19.06 6.57
C ASP A 63 6.75 -19.04 8.05
N LYS A 64 7.41 -19.88 8.88
CA LYS A 64 7.20 -19.88 10.34
C LYS A 64 7.52 -18.52 10.97
N PHE A 65 8.62 -17.89 10.53
CA PHE A 65 8.99 -16.54 10.97
C PHE A 65 7.92 -15.50 10.60
N ASN A 66 7.47 -15.50 9.35
CA ASN A 66 6.45 -14.56 8.85
C ASN A 66 5.15 -14.68 9.65
N LYS A 67 4.68 -15.92 9.87
CA LYS A 67 3.49 -16.20 10.70
C LYS A 67 3.67 -15.71 12.14
N ASN A 68 4.83 -15.96 12.74
CA ASN A 68 5.12 -15.50 14.10
C ASN A 68 5.20 -13.97 14.19
N ALA A 69 5.77 -13.30 13.19
CA ALA A 69 5.80 -11.83 13.13
C ALA A 69 4.38 -11.24 13.04
N ASN A 70 3.49 -11.87 12.27
CA ASN A 70 2.09 -11.46 12.19
C ASN A 70 1.35 -11.65 13.51
N LEU A 71 1.54 -12.80 14.19
CA LEU A 71 0.95 -13.06 15.51
C LEU A 71 1.45 -12.06 16.56
N LYS A 72 2.75 -11.79 16.61
CA LYS A 72 3.31 -10.78 17.52
C LYS A 72 2.78 -9.37 17.23
N THR A 73 2.52 -9.06 15.96
CA THR A 73 1.90 -7.79 15.56
C THR A 73 0.47 -7.70 16.06
N GLN A 74 -0.34 -8.74 15.88
CA GLN A 74 -1.70 -8.80 16.44
C GLN A 74 -1.69 -8.60 17.96
N ASP A 75 -0.79 -9.29 18.66
CA ASP A 75 -0.61 -9.16 20.11
C ASP A 75 -0.25 -7.73 20.51
N PHE A 76 0.67 -7.10 19.78
CA PHE A 76 1.03 -5.70 19.98
C PHE A 76 -0.18 -4.78 19.76
N LEU A 77 -0.97 -5.00 18.70
CA LEU A 77 -2.11 -4.17 18.37
C LEU A 77 -3.19 -4.23 19.47
N ILE A 78 -3.53 -5.43 19.91
CA ILE A 78 -4.58 -5.66 20.92
C ILE A 78 -4.12 -5.20 22.30
N LYS A 79 -2.92 -5.63 22.75
CA LYS A 79 -2.48 -5.44 24.14
C LYS A 79 -1.88 -4.07 24.39
N LYS A 80 -1.35 -3.41 23.35
CA LYS A 80 -0.63 -2.14 23.50
C LYS A 80 -1.23 -1.03 22.66
N PHE A 81 -1.30 -1.18 21.34
CA PHE A 81 -1.68 -0.11 20.43
C PHE A 81 -3.08 0.43 20.70
N ILE A 82 -4.13 -0.40 20.54
CA ILE A 82 -5.52 0.01 20.67
C ILE A 82 -5.81 0.65 22.04
N PRO A 83 -5.42 0.07 23.19
CA PRO A 83 -5.67 0.71 24.49
C PRO A 83 -5.08 2.11 24.61
N ASN A 84 -3.87 2.34 24.07
CA ASN A 84 -3.24 3.67 24.10
C ASN A 84 -3.92 4.64 23.15
N VAL A 85 -4.21 4.21 21.91
CA VAL A 85 -4.92 5.05 20.93
C VAL A 85 -6.30 5.47 21.45
N VAL A 86 -7.03 4.56 22.10
CA VAL A 86 -8.32 4.88 22.74
C VAL A 86 -8.15 5.90 23.85
N ASN A 87 -7.15 5.74 24.72
CA ASN A 87 -6.89 6.68 25.81
C ASN A 87 -6.56 8.08 25.28
N ASP A 88 -5.67 8.16 24.30
CA ASP A 88 -5.25 9.45 23.73
C ASP A 88 -6.40 10.13 22.98
N LEU A 89 -7.15 9.38 22.16
CA LEU A 89 -8.24 9.94 21.37
C LEU A 89 -9.46 10.33 22.22
N LYS A 90 -9.66 9.75 23.41
CA LYS A 90 -10.69 10.23 24.36
C LYS A 90 -10.44 11.67 24.82
N ILE A 91 -9.17 12.10 24.85
CA ILE A 91 -8.80 13.48 25.20
C ILE A 91 -9.03 14.41 24.00
N LEU A 92 -8.73 13.93 22.78
CA LEU A 92 -8.77 14.71 21.55
C LEU A 92 -10.17 14.80 20.91
N ILE A 93 -11.01 13.77 21.06
CA ILE A 93 -12.30 13.64 20.39
C ILE A 93 -13.40 13.56 21.46
N LYS A 94 -14.28 14.57 21.48
CA LYS A 94 -15.41 14.63 22.43
C LYS A 94 -16.57 13.71 22.07
N ASN A 95 -16.75 13.44 20.78
CA ASN A 95 -17.82 12.58 20.27
C ASN A 95 -17.49 11.09 20.46
N PRO A 96 -18.51 10.21 20.56
CA PRO A 96 -18.29 8.77 20.67
C PRO A 96 -17.60 8.19 19.43
N PHE A 97 -16.68 7.25 19.65
CA PHE A 97 -15.98 6.50 18.63
C PHE A 97 -15.73 5.06 19.10
N GLU A 98 -15.50 4.14 18.16
CA GLU A 98 -15.13 2.75 18.45
C GLU A 98 -13.79 2.43 17.78
N ILE A 99 -12.93 1.69 18.49
CA ILE A 99 -11.66 1.18 17.96
C ILE A 99 -11.53 -0.29 18.33
N PHE A 100 -11.38 -1.16 17.34
CA PHE A 100 -11.27 -2.60 17.56
C PHE A 100 -10.51 -3.27 16.39
N ILE A 101 -10.07 -4.53 16.59
CA ILE A 101 -9.46 -5.34 15.52
C ILE A 101 -10.54 -5.84 14.57
N ASP A 102 -10.28 -5.78 13.26
CA ASP A 102 -11.16 -6.38 12.26
C ASP A 102 -11.29 -7.89 12.50
N PRO A 103 -12.51 -8.44 12.70
CA PRO A 103 -12.71 -9.88 12.89
C PRO A 103 -12.23 -10.75 11.72
N LEU A 104 -12.09 -10.17 10.53
CA LEU A 104 -11.63 -10.88 9.32
C LEU A 104 -10.14 -10.68 9.04
N ASP A 105 -9.50 -9.70 9.67
CA ASP A 105 -8.09 -9.40 9.51
C ASP A 105 -7.46 -8.87 10.81
N ASN A 106 -6.72 -9.76 11.47
CA ASN A 106 -6.11 -9.50 12.77
C ASN A 106 -4.99 -8.45 12.75
N GLN A 107 -4.56 -7.99 11.57
CA GLN A 107 -3.60 -6.89 11.42
C GLN A 107 -4.27 -5.56 11.07
N THR A 108 -5.60 -5.55 10.93
CA THR A 108 -6.37 -4.34 10.65
C THR A 108 -7.05 -3.82 11.91
N VAL A 109 -6.81 -2.54 12.23
CA VAL A 109 -7.53 -1.81 13.27
C VAL A 109 -8.62 -0.98 12.61
N ILE A 110 -9.87 -1.17 13.03
CA ILE A 110 -11.03 -0.41 12.59
C ILE A 110 -11.24 0.77 13.54
N PHE A 111 -11.34 1.97 13.00
CA PHE A 111 -11.74 3.18 13.70
C PHE A 111 -13.08 3.67 13.14
N LYS A 112 -14.16 3.52 13.92
CA LYS A 112 -15.47 4.09 13.58
C LYS A 112 -15.60 5.47 14.22
N TYR A 113 -15.82 6.46 13.38
CA TYR A 113 -16.03 7.85 13.78
C TYR A 113 -17.53 8.19 13.82
N PRO A 114 -17.94 9.23 14.57
CA PRO A 114 -19.33 9.68 14.63
C PRO A 114 -19.83 10.13 13.26
N LYS A 115 -21.11 9.85 12.96
CA LYS A 115 -21.70 10.03 11.63
C LYS A 115 -22.86 11.01 11.69
N ILE A 116 -22.94 11.90 10.69
CA ILE A 116 -24.06 12.82 10.49
C ILE A 116 -24.94 12.35 9.31
N PHE A 117 -24.38 11.58 8.35
CA PHE A 117 -25.07 11.12 7.15
C PHE A 117 -24.95 9.60 6.99
N ASP A 118 -26.03 8.96 6.55
CA ASP A 118 -26.09 7.52 6.31
C ASP A 118 -26.13 7.19 4.80
N ASN A 119 -24.98 6.85 4.22
CA ASN A 119 -24.84 6.32 2.86
C ASN A 119 -24.26 4.89 2.90
N ASN A 120 -24.90 3.92 2.25
CA ASN A 120 -24.49 2.50 2.24
C ASN A 120 -23.28 2.20 1.35
N TYR A 121 -22.84 3.16 0.54
CA TYR A 121 -21.87 2.93 -0.51
C TYR A 121 -20.41 3.14 -0.09
N ILE A 122 -20.15 4.06 0.84
CA ILE A 122 -18.81 4.36 1.34
C ILE A 122 -18.66 3.75 2.72
N ARG A 123 -17.59 2.99 2.94
CA ARG A 123 -17.23 2.50 4.28
C ARG A 123 -17.03 3.69 5.21
N LYS A 124 -17.88 3.83 6.22
CA LYS A 124 -17.84 4.92 7.20
C LYS A 124 -16.97 4.58 8.40
N GLU A 125 -15.80 4.04 8.11
CA GLU A 125 -14.79 3.63 9.07
C GLU A 125 -13.42 3.84 8.45
N ILE A 126 -12.43 4.15 9.27
CA ILE A 126 -11.04 4.19 8.85
C ILE A 126 -10.43 2.83 9.17
N ARG A 127 -9.85 2.17 8.17
CA ARG A 127 -9.14 0.91 8.33
C ARG A 127 -7.65 1.20 8.39
N LEU A 128 -6.99 0.76 9.45
CA LEU A 128 -5.53 0.88 9.61
C LEU A 128 -4.94 -0.53 9.43
N GLU A 129 -4.37 -0.80 8.27
CA GLU A 129 -3.68 -2.08 8.01
C GLU A 129 -2.23 -1.95 8.50
N ILE A 130 -1.88 -2.64 9.59
CA ILE A 130 -0.58 -2.47 10.26
C ILE A 130 0.19 -3.78 10.26
N GLY A 131 1.28 -3.84 9.49
CA GLY A 131 2.07 -5.06 9.33
C GLY A 131 3.58 -4.81 9.36
N PRO A 132 4.40 -5.78 9.84
CA PRO A 132 5.86 -5.62 9.91
C PRO A 132 6.57 -6.09 8.64
N LEU A 133 5.86 -6.79 7.74
CA LEU A 133 6.44 -7.47 6.58
C LEU A 133 6.43 -6.60 5.32
N ALA A 134 6.90 -5.36 5.44
CA ALA A 134 7.16 -4.51 4.28
C ALA A 134 8.47 -3.76 4.46
N ALA A 135 9.10 -3.39 3.34
CA ALA A 135 10.38 -2.70 3.41
C ALA A 135 10.19 -1.23 3.78
N TRP A 136 10.97 -0.82 4.76
CA TRP A 136 10.99 0.55 5.29
C TRP A 136 11.64 1.58 4.37
N THR A 137 12.49 1.14 3.44
CA THR A 137 13.38 2.04 2.69
C THR A 137 13.35 1.78 1.18
N PRO A 138 13.55 2.82 0.36
CA PRO A 138 13.66 4.23 0.74
C PRO A 138 12.32 4.85 1.18
N SER A 139 12.38 5.70 2.20
CA SER A 139 11.25 6.48 2.73
C SER A 139 11.68 7.90 3.05
N GLU A 140 10.74 8.83 2.91
CA GLU A 140 10.95 10.27 2.99
C GLU A 140 9.87 10.93 3.85
N ASP A 141 10.22 12.07 4.44
CA ASP A 141 9.30 12.87 5.25
C ASP A 141 8.54 13.83 4.33
N ILE A 142 7.22 13.70 4.30
CA ILE A 142 6.35 14.46 3.38
C ILE A 142 5.38 15.29 4.20
N LEU A 143 5.31 16.59 3.91
CA LEU A 143 4.27 17.46 4.42
C LEU A 143 2.97 17.19 3.66
N ILE A 144 1.94 16.74 4.38
CA ILE A 144 0.60 16.53 3.83
C ILE A 144 -0.42 17.47 4.47
N LYS A 145 -1.45 17.81 3.68
CA LYS A 145 -2.59 18.62 4.10
C LYS A 145 -3.89 17.85 3.85
N PRO A 146 -4.92 18.01 4.70
CA PRO A 146 -6.26 17.50 4.38
C PRO A 146 -6.74 18.07 3.03
N ASP A 147 -7.51 17.30 2.25
CA ASP A 147 -8.02 17.80 0.95
C ASP A 147 -8.83 19.09 1.11
N LEU A 148 -9.65 19.14 2.18
CA LEU A 148 -10.45 20.31 2.56
C LEU A 148 -9.61 21.56 2.85
N TYR A 149 -8.31 21.43 3.09
CA TYR A 149 -7.45 22.58 3.34
C TYR A 149 -7.40 23.54 2.15
N LYS A 150 -7.53 23.02 0.92
CA LYS A 150 -7.52 23.84 -0.30
C LYS A 150 -8.67 24.85 -0.32
N ASP A 151 -9.86 24.38 0.06
CA ASP A 151 -11.10 25.17 0.00
C ASP A 151 -11.39 25.88 1.32
N PHE A 152 -10.93 25.32 2.44
CA PHE A 152 -11.21 25.80 3.80
C PHE A 152 -9.93 25.84 4.67
N PRO A 153 -8.91 26.65 4.35
CA PRO A 153 -7.68 26.69 5.15
C PRO A 153 -7.92 27.20 6.58
N LYS A 154 -8.89 28.11 6.77
CA LYS A 154 -9.17 28.77 8.06
C LYS A 154 -9.71 27.86 9.16
N ILE A 155 -10.25 26.68 8.81
CA ILE A 155 -10.76 25.72 9.82
C ILE A 155 -9.66 24.80 10.36
N PHE A 156 -8.46 24.85 9.79
CA PHE A 156 -7.32 24.06 10.23
C PHE A 156 -6.32 24.94 10.97
N SER A 157 -5.71 24.38 12.02
CA SER A 157 -4.57 25.00 12.69
C SER A 157 -3.27 24.47 12.08
N GLY A 158 -2.35 25.37 11.71
CA GLY A 158 -1.04 25.04 11.15
C GLY A 158 -1.03 24.73 9.64
N ASP A 159 0.15 24.39 9.14
CA ASP A 159 0.44 24.22 7.70
C ASP A 159 0.43 22.76 7.24
N GLY A 160 -0.17 21.86 8.01
CA GLY A 160 -0.25 20.43 7.71
C GLY A 160 0.56 19.58 8.70
N ILE A 161 0.77 18.31 8.33
CA ILE A 161 1.46 17.32 9.15
C ILE A 161 2.57 16.67 8.34
N ILE A 162 3.69 16.36 9.00
CA ILE A 162 4.76 15.59 8.38
C ILE A 162 4.49 14.11 8.63
N VAL A 163 4.50 13.31 7.56
CA VAL A 163 4.38 11.85 7.63
C VAL A 163 5.60 11.20 7.01
N LYS A 164 6.10 10.13 7.62
CA LYS A 164 7.12 9.28 7.01
C LYS A 164 6.43 8.37 5.99
N SER A 165 6.77 8.46 4.71
CA SER A 165 6.16 7.64 3.66
C SER A 165 7.19 6.90 2.81
N VAL A 166 6.85 5.71 2.35
CA VAL A 166 7.64 4.98 1.34
C VAL A 166 7.72 5.82 0.07
N SER A 167 8.91 5.92 -0.51
CA SER A 167 9.14 6.72 -1.73
C SER A 167 8.28 6.23 -2.91
N PRO A 168 7.94 7.12 -3.86
CA PRO A 168 7.21 6.76 -5.08
C PRO A 168 7.93 5.69 -5.92
N GLN A 169 9.25 5.74 -6.03
CA GLN A 169 10.06 4.82 -6.84
C GLN A 169 10.02 3.39 -6.27
N ARG A 170 10.12 3.26 -4.95
CA ARG A 170 9.93 1.97 -4.27
C ARG A 170 8.52 1.44 -4.49
N THR A 171 7.51 2.27 -4.27
CA THR A 171 6.10 1.89 -4.45
C THR A 171 5.80 1.50 -5.91
N PHE A 172 6.39 2.17 -6.88
CA PHE A 172 6.30 1.83 -8.30
C PHE A 172 6.79 0.39 -8.54
N TRP A 173 8.01 0.05 -8.13
CA TRP A 173 8.53 -1.31 -8.31
C TRP A 173 7.75 -2.37 -7.50
N GLU A 174 7.21 -2.01 -6.33
CA GLU A 174 6.26 -2.88 -5.61
C GLU A 174 5.00 -3.14 -6.43
N LYS A 175 4.46 -2.14 -7.13
CA LYS A 175 3.28 -2.31 -8.00
C LYS A 175 3.63 -3.11 -9.26
N ILE A 176 4.78 -2.88 -9.88
CA ILE A 176 5.25 -3.66 -11.03
C ILE A 176 5.38 -5.14 -10.68
N THR A 177 5.97 -5.47 -9.53
CA THR A 177 6.08 -6.87 -9.09
C THR A 177 4.73 -7.50 -8.72
N ILE A 178 3.73 -6.70 -8.30
CA ILE A 178 2.35 -7.18 -8.14
C ILE A 178 1.74 -7.49 -9.52
N LEU A 179 1.87 -6.60 -10.50
CA LEU A 179 1.36 -6.85 -11.86
C LEU A 179 2.06 -8.07 -12.49
N HIS A 180 3.36 -8.26 -12.22
CA HIS A 180 4.08 -9.46 -12.64
C HIS A 180 3.55 -10.74 -12.03
N GLN A 181 3.28 -10.72 -10.73
CA GLN A 181 2.63 -11.83 -10.06
C GLN A 181 1.29 -12.13 -10.74
N GLU A 182 0.43 -11.13 -10.92
CA GLU A 182 -0.90 -11.32 -11.53
C GLU A 182 -0.82 -11.79 -12.99
N ALA A 183 0.15 -11.32 -13.77
CA ALA A 183 0.37 -11.75 -15.15
C ALA A 183 0.87 -13.20 -15.28
N ASN A 184 1.39 -13.76 -14.20
CA ASN A 184 1.78 -15.17 -14.08
C ASN A 184 0.75 -16.03 -13.32
N ARG A 185 -0.36 -15.44 -12.84
CA ARG A 185 -1.40 -16.18 -12.09
C ARG A 185 -2.02 -17.28 -12.96
N PRO A 186 -1.85 -18.57 -12.62
CA PRO A 186 -2.39 -19.67 -13.41
C PRO A 186 -3.92 -19.62 -13.50
N ASN A 187 -4.51 -20.05 -14.61
CA ASN A 187 -5.97 -19.98 -14.85
C ASN A 187 -6.84 -20.62 -13.76
N ASN A 188 -6.36 -21.67 -13.10
CA ASN A 188 -7.05 -22.40 -12.05
C ASN A 188 -6.96 -21.74 -10.66
N VAL A 189 -6.21 -20.63 -10.53
CA VAL A 189 -6.10 -19.87 -9.27
C VAL A 189 -7.05 -18.68 -9.32
N PHE A 190 -7.95 -18.56 -8.34
CA PHE A 190 -8.89 -17.44 -8.25
C PHE A 190 -8.18 -16.08 -8.22
N ILE A 191 -8.72 -15.07 -8.92
CA ILE A 191 -8.28 -13.67 -8.80
C ILE A 191 -9.01 -13.00 -7.63
N PRO A 192 -8.31 -12.44 -6.64
CA PRO A 192 -8.97 -11.71 -5.57
C PRO A 192 -9.78 -10.52 -6.14
N LYS A 193 -10.74 -9.99 -5.40
CA LYS A 193 -11.42 -8.75 -5.80
C LYS A 193 -10.47 -7.55 -5.69
N ARG A 194 -10.84 -6.42 -6.30
CA ARG A 194 -10.15 -5.12 -6.18
C ARG A 194 -8.71 -5.12 -6.73
N GLN A 195 -8.40 -5.96 -7.72
CA GLN A 195 -7.08 -6.01 -8.35
C GLN A 195 -6.88 -4.92 -9.42
N ALA A 196 -7.94 -4.45 -10.07
CA ALA A 196 -7.89 -3.40 -11.09
C ALA A 196 -7.21 -2.11 -10.59
N ARG A 197 -7.27 -1.86 -9.27
CA ARG A 197 -6.59 -0.73 -8.62
C ARG A 197 -5.07 -0.74 -8.84
N HIS A 198 -4.44 -1.91 -8.92
CA HIS A 198 -3.01 -2.00 -9.15
C HIS A 198 -2.64 -1.56 -10.57
N TYR A 199 -3.47 -1.92 -11.56
CA TYR A 199 -3.32 -1.51 -12.96
C TYR A 199 -3.51 0.00 -13.11
N TYR A 200 -4.57 0.55 -12.51
CA TYR A 200 -4.82 1.99 -12.49
C TYR A 200 -3.71 2.77 -11.79
N ASP A 201 -3.20 2.28 -10.66
CA ASP A 201 -2.13 2.94 -9.93
C ASP A 201 -0.85 3.04 -10.77
N VAL A 202 -0.49 1.98 -11.51
CA VAL A 202 0.69 1.99 -12.41
C VAL A 202 0.46 2.90 -13.61
N TYR A 203 -0.73 2.89 -14.22
CA TYR A 203 -1.10 3.89 -15.23
C TYR A 203 -0.95 5.31 -14.71
N SER A 204 -1.38 5.57 -13.47
CA SER A 204 -1.25 6.88 -12.84
C SER A 204 0.21 7.27 -12.63
N PHE A 205 1.07 6.31 -12.26
CA PHE A 205 2.52 6.52 -12.19
C PHE A 205 3.09 6.98 -13.53
N MET A 206 2.74 6.30 -14.63
CA MET A 206 3.21 6.66 -15.98
C MET A 206 2.86 8.09 -16.38
N ASN A 207 1.73 8.59 -15.88
CA ASN A 207 1.25 9.96 -16.13
C ASN A 207 1.71 10.96 -15.05
N SER A 208 2.62 10.56 -14.17
CA SER A 208 3.15 11.39 -13.09
C SER A 208 4.59 11.83 -13.37
N LYS A 209 5.05 12.88 -12.67
CA LYS A 209 6.45 13.32 -12.72
C LYS A 209 7.44 12.27 -12.19
N TYR A 210 6.98 11.28 -11.43
CA TYR A 210 7.83 10.32 -10.72
C TYR A 210 8.31 9.15 -11.59
N ILE A 211 7.71 8.93 -12.78
CA ILE A 211 8.03 7.77 -13.62
C ILE A 211 9.49 7.76 -14.07
N LYS A 212 10.05 8.93 -14.40
CA LYS A 212 11.43 9.05 -14.89
C LYS A 212 12.42 8.56 -13.83
N ASP A 213 12.30 9.07 -12.60
CA ASP A 213 13.17 8.69 -11.49
C ASP A 213 12.99 7.21 -11.11
N ALA A 214 11.76 6.69 -11.18
CA ALA A 214 11.49 5.29 -10.88
C ALA A 214 12.18 4.34 -11.87
N LEU A 215 12.17 4.67 -13.17
CA LEU A 215 12.82 3.87 -14.22
C LEU A 215 14.35 3.97 -14.19
N ILE A 216 14.92 5.05 -13.65
CA ILE A 216 16.37 5.20 -13.46
C ILE A 216 16.87 4.30 -12.31
N ASP A 217 16.12 4.20 -11.21
CA ASP A 217 16.54 3.40 -10.04
C ASP A 217 16.15 1.92 -10.17
N ILE A 218 16.73 1.25 -11.18
CA ILE A 218 16.52 -0.18 -11.43
C ILE A 218 16.98 -1.04 -10.24
N LYS A 219 17.94 -0.56 -9.44
CA LYS A 219 18.41 -1.28 -8.24
C LYS A 219 17.28 -1.52 -7.23
N LEU A 220 16.26 -0.67 -7.21
CA LEU A 220 15.07 -0.89 -6.39
C LEU A 220 14.24 -2.09 -6.84
N LEU A 221 14.15 -2.39 -8.15
CA LEU A 221 13.49 -3.59 -8.63
C LEU A 221 14.08 -4.83 -7.96
N TYR A 222 15.40 -5.01 -8.02
CA TYR A 222 16.07 -6.16 -7.42
C TYR A 222 15.85 -6.25 -5.90
N LYS A 223 15.89 -5.12 -5.19
CA LYS A 223 15.59 -5.09 -3.75
C LYS A 223 14.14 -5.46 -3.43
N VAL A 224 13.19 -5.05 -4.27
CA VAL A 224 11.77 -5.44 -4.13
C VAL A 224 11.60 -6.92 -4.40
N VAL A 225 12.22 -7.45 -5.45
CA VAL A 225 12.18 -8.88 -5.81
C VAL A 225 12.77 -9.74 -4.69
N GLN A 226 13.95 -9.38 -4.17
CA GLN A 226 14.56 -10.08 -3.02
C GLN A 226 13.62 -10.09 -1.81
N PHE A 227 12.97 -8.96 -1.52
CA PHE A 227 11.99 -8.87 -0.45
C PHE A 227 10.79 -9.80 -0.70
N LYS A 228 10.22 -9.78 -1.90
CA LYS A 228 9.06 -10.62 -2.27
C LYS A 228 9.40 -12.11 -2.21
N GLN A 229 10.57 -12.51 -2.70
CA GLN A 229 11.05 -13.89 -2.63
C GLN A 229 11.26 -14.36 -1.18
N LYS A 230 11.63 -13.46 -0.25
CA LYS A 230 11.83 -13.84 1.17
C LYS A 230 10.51 -13.85 1.95
N PHE A 231 9.69 -12.81 1.82
CA PHE A 231 8.53 -12.60 2.71
C PHE A 231 7.19 -13.03 2.11
N TYR A 232 7.11 -13.14 0.80
CA TYR A 232 5.87 -13.39 0.06
C TYR A 232 6.05 -14.47 -1.01
N TYR A 233 6.96 -15.43 -0.78
CA TYR A 233 7.28 -16.46 -1.76
C TYR A 233 6.03 -17.21 -2.20
N THR A 234 5.87 -17.34 -3.50
CA THR A 234 4.83 -18.14 -4.11
C THR A 234 5.34 -18.58 -5.47
N LYS A 235 5.43 -19.90 -5.71
CA LYS A 235 6.08 -20.46 -6.90
C LYS A 235 5.51 -19.92 -8.21
N TRP A 236 4.19 -19.76 -8.30
CA TRP A 236 3.54 -19.28 -9.52
C TRP A 236 3.73 -17.76 -9.76
N ALA A 237 4.13 -16.99 -8.74
CA ALA A 237 4.38 -15.56 -8.89
C ALA A 237 5.65 -15.25 -9.69
N LYS A 238 6.53 -16.26 -9.86
CA LYS A 238 7.76 -16.20 -10.66
C LYS A 238 8.65 -14.98 -10.39
N TYR A 239 8.83 -14.59 -9.14
CA TYR A 239 9.63 -13.40 -8.80
C TYR A 239 11.07 -13.47 -9.31
N GLU A 240 11.63 -14.65 -9.49
CA GLU A 240 12.93 -14.88 -10.14
C GLU A 240 12.97 -14.43 -11.61
N GLU A 241 11.83 -14.37 -12.29
CA GLU A 241 11.67 -13.83 -13.65
C GLU A 241 11.34 -12.32 -13.64
N ALA A 242 11.09 -11.70 -12.48
CA ALA A 242 10.79 -10.28 -12.35
C ALA A 242 12.03 -9.38 -12.52
N THR A 243 12.72 -9.55 -13.64
CA THR A 243 13.91 -8.81 -14.06
C THR A 243 13.54 -7.88 -15.20
N ILE A 244 14.36 -6.87 -15.47
CA ILE A 244 14.13 -5.95 -16.59
C ILE A 244 13.99 -6.64 -17.95
N ASP A 245 14.55 -7.83 -18.16
CA ASP A 245 14.43 -8.59 -19.42
C ASP A 245 13.15 -9.43 -19.54
N LYS A 246 12.58 -9.83 -18.41
CA LYS A 246 11.52 -10.86 -18.34
C LYS A 246 10.28 -10.41 -17.57
N ILE A 247 10.28 -9.18 -17.05
CA ILE A 247 9.13 -8.65 -16.32
C ILE A 247 7.93 -8.63 -17.26
N LYS A 248 6.95 -9.46 -16.91
CA LYS A 248 5.60 -9.40 -17.45
C LYS A 248 4.75 -8.45 -16.60
N ILE A 249 3.94 -7.61 -17.20
CA ILE A 249 3.04 -6.64 -16.55
C ILE A 249 1.62 -6.85 -17.06
N VAL A 250 1.48 -7.09 -18.37
CA VAL A 250 0.16 -7.34 -18.99
C VAL A 250 -0.17 -8.84 -18.88
N PRO A 251 -1.32 -9.20 -18.29
CA PRO A 251 -1.72 -10.59 -18.15
C PRO A 251 -2.31 -11.14 -19.46
N GLU A 252 -2.52 -12.45 -19.52
CA GLU A 252 -3.19 -13.11 -20.65
C GLU A 252 -4.66 -12.68 -20.80
N GLU A 253 -5.24 -12.83 -21.99
CA GLU A 253 -6.58 -12.34 -22.34
C GLU A 253 -7.68 -12.80 -21.35
N TYR A 254 -7.65 -14.05 -20.91
CA TYR A 254 -8.63 -14.58 -19.95
C TYR A 254 -8.64 -13.83 -18.61
N ARG A 255 -7.48 -13.29 -18.19
CA ARG A 255 -7.38 -12.45 -16.98
C ARG A 255 -7.77 -11.01 -17.23
N ILE A 256 -7.48 -10.48 -18.41
CA ILE A 256 -7.81 -9.10 -18.78
C ILE A 256 -9.32 -8.87 -18.60
N ASN A 257 -10.16 -9.83 -18.99
CA ASN A 257 -11.62 -9.72 -18.82
C ASN A 257 -12.04 -9.65 -17.35
N GLU A 258 -11.51 -10.51 -16.47
CA GLU A 258 -11.81 -10.47 -15.04
C GLU A 258 -11.37 -9.13 -14.40
N ILE A 259 -10.23 -8.60 -14.82
CA ILE A 259 -9.71 -7.31 -14.33
C ILE A 259 -10.56 -6.15 -14.87
N LYS A 260 -11.06 -6.25 -16.11
CA LYS A 260 -11.96 -5.26 -16.69
C LYS A 260 -13.28 -5.18 -15.91
N GLU A 261 -13.86 -6.32 -15.55
CA GLU A 261 -15.06 -6.36 -14.71
C GLU A 261 -14.81 -5.71 -13.33
N ASP A 262 -13.69 -6.01 -12.69
CA ASP A 262 -13.30 -5.36 -11.43
C ASP A 262 -13.03 -3.85 -11.61
N TYR A 263 -12.49 -3.43 -12.76
CA TYR A 263 -12.31 -2.02 -13.11
C TYR A 263 -13.64 -1.28 -13.22
N GLU A 264 -14.64 -1.88 -13.86
CA GLU A 264 -15.98 -1.29 -14.00
C GLU A 264 -16.60 -0.95 -12.66
N HIS A 265 -16.46 -1.84 -11.67
CA HIS A 265 -16.87 -1.57 -10.29
C HIS A 265 -16.00 -0.50 -9.61
N MET A 266 -14.70 -0.46 -9.90
CA MET A 266 -13.78 0.51 -9.30
C MET A 266 -13.95 1.94 -9.82
N LYS A 267 -14.43 2.15 -11.06
CA LYS A 267 -14.56 3.49 -11.69
C LYS A 267 -15.23 4.52 -10.79
N GLN A 268 -16.20 4.07 -10.01
CA GLN A 268 -16.94 4.90 -9.08
C GLN A 268 -16.10 5.51 -7.94
N MET A 269 -14.91 4.99 -7.71
CA MET A 269 -13.93 5.51 -6.75
C MET A 269 -13.00 6.54 -7.38
N ILE A 270 -12.94 6.63 -8.72
CA ILE A 270 -12.07 7.55 -9.46
C ILE A 270 -12.76 8.91 -9.52
N TYR A 271 -11.99 9.97 -9.28
CA TYR A 271 -12.45 11.36 -9.39
C TYR A 271 -11.65 12.12 -10.45
N GLY A 272 -12.31 13.06 -11.12
CA GLY A 272 -11.79 13.70 -12.32
C GLY A 272 -11.95 12.81 -13.56
N ASP A 273 -10.99 12.85 -14.48
CA ASP A 273 -11.04 12.09 -15.72
C ASP A 273 -10.88 10.59 -15.46
N ILE A 274 -11.85 9.80 -15.91
CA ILE A 274 -11.84 8.34 -15.80
C ILE A 274 -11.31 7.76 -17.12
N PRO A 275 -10.09 7.19 -17.14
CA PRO A 275 -9.54 6.63 -18.37
C PRO A 275 -10.33 5.38 -18.81
N PRO A 276 -10.47 5.13 -20.11
CA PRO A 276 -10.92 3.82 -20.60
C PRO A 276 -9.99 2.71 -20.14
N PHE A 277 -10.53 1.52 -19.88
CA PHE A 277 -9.72 0.38 -19.43
C PHE A 277 -8.68 -0.03 -20.47
N GLU A 278 -9.05 0.03 -21.74
CA GLU A 278 -8.20 -0.27 -22.88
C GLU A 278 -6.97 0.64 -22.92
N LEU A 279 -7.14 1.93 -22.60
CA LEU A 279 -6.05 2.89 -22.51
C LEU A 279 -5.08 2.54 -21.37
N ILE A 280 -5.59 2.06 -20.23
CA ILE A 280 -4.75 1.59 -19.11
C ILE A 280 -3.87 0.43 -19.60
N ILE A 281 -4.47 -0.59 -20.23
CA ILE A 281 -3.75 -1.78 -20.69
C ILE A 281 -2.74 -1.43 -21.78
N GLU A 282 -3.09 -0.57 -22.73
CA GLU A 282 -2.16 -0.10 -23.77
C GLU A 282 -0.94 0.59 -23.17
N ASN A 283 -1.13 1.48 -22.19
CA ASN A 283 -0.03 2.14 -21.50
C ASN A 283 0.85 1.13 -20.75
N LEU A 284 0.26 0.16 -20.06
CA LEU A 284 1.04 -0.88 -19.37
C LEU A 284 1.86 -1.73 -20.33
N LYS A 285 1.34 -2.04 -21.52
CA LYS A 285 2.09 -2.72 -22.57
C LYS A 285 3.30 -1.87 -23.01
N ASN A 286 3.09 -0.58 -23.26
CA ASN A 286 4.18 0.33 -23.61
C ASN A 286 5.23 0.45 -22.48
N LEU A 287 4.80 0.41 -21.22
CA LEU A 287 5.69 0.42 -20.07
C LEU A 287 6.54 -0.85 -19.97
N GLU A 288 5.94 -2.01 -20.21
CA GLU A 288 6.65 -3.30 -20.24
C GLU A 288 7.78 -3.25 -21.27
N GLU A 289 7.49 -2.81 -22.50
CA GLU A 289 8.49 -2.65 -23.55
C GLU A 289 9.58 -1.62 -23.19
N GLN A 290 9.20 -0.52 -22.53
CA GLN A 290 10.16 0.48 -22.06
C GLN A 290 11.12 -0.11 -21.03
N ILE A 291 10.62 -0.91 -20.08
CA ILE A 291 11.45 -1.57 -19.07
C ILE A 291 12.41 -2.55 -19.73
N HIS A 292 11.96 -3.35 -20.70
CA HIS A 292 12.83 -4.29 -21.44
C HIS A 292 13.93 -3.58 -22.24
N LYS A 293 13.71 -2.31 -22.61
CA LYS A 293 14.71 -1.49 -23.31
C LYS A 293 15.70 -0.79 -22.37
N LEU A 294 15.48 -0.80 -21.05
CA LEU A 294 16.42 -0.19 -20.09
C LEU A 294 17.79 -0.85 -20.08
N ASN A 295 17.88 -2.12 -20.50
CA ASN A 295 19.14 -2.85 -20.64
C ASN A 295 20.00 -2.43 -21.85
N LYS A 296 19.45 -1.63 -22.76
CA LYS A 296 20.10 -1.25 -24.03
C LYS A 296 20.72 0.16 -24.00
N LYS A 297 20.82 0.78 -22.82
CA LYS A 297 21.44 2.09 -22.59
C LYS A 297 22.58 1.96 -21.59
#